data_AF-D0N449-F1
#
_entry.id   AF-D0N449-F1
#
_cell.length_a   1.000
_cell.length_b   1.000
_cell.length_c   1.000
_cell.angle_alpha   90.00
_cell.angle_beta   90.00
_cell.angle_gamma   90.00
#
_symmetry.space_group_name_H-M   'P 1'
#
loop_
_entity.id
_entity.type
_entity.pdbx_description
1 polymer ?
#
loop_
_entity_poly.entity_id
_entity_poly.type
_entity_poly.pdbx_seq_one_letter_code
_entity_poly.pdbx_strand_id
1 'polypeptide(L)'
;MQTFVLGKMMEEGIPVHLTVSFAGFIAMNSISSAVSIISSKHSALAEVLLDSLFDLGATVLLPILLLAYCSYTFDYDHDTFHIYMKLMPVGSFERRARMFANPTEIELFRVSFGSLRIRSAPDLLLRIGMNLGFSYRFKRVVDVLIQMQTDKMLEQHKHPKPVVKISSTVLALSGDAVAYQKSVPRSIALLFAAFSLGILFVTHKAITTSQTICRPHPECVVFAYRWYYSEFCPCKALVTGNRAPYEWTHPIDATNMVKALTAAGTLETLQLINRQLTRFPDELRSCHNLKYLSIVNCAIEELPIWAKEFHNLEFL
;
A
#
# COMPACT_ATOMS: atom_id res chain seq x y z
N MET A 1 -3.42 -13.81 3.77
CA MET A 1 -3.65 -12.79 2.72
C MET A 1 -3.26 -11.39 3.18
N GLN A 2 -3.88 -10.85 4.23
CA GLN A 2 -3.60 -9.48 4.70
C GLN A 2 -2.11 -9.24 5.04
N THR A 3 -1.44 -10.18 5.72
CA THR A 3 0.01 -10.09 6.00
C THR A 3 0.88 -10.03 4.74
N PHE A 4 0.48 -10.72 3.66
CA PHE A 4 1.20 -10.67 2.40
C PHE A 4 1.03 -9.30 1.73
N VAL A 5 -0.18 -8.72 1.78
CA VAL A 5 -0.42 -7.34 1.33
C VAL A 5 0.46 -6.37 2.10
N LEU A 6 0.56 -6.50 3.42
CA LEU A 6 1.43 -5.66 4.23
C LEU A 6 2.90 -5.81 3.85
N GLY A 7 3.38 -7.05 3.67
CA GLY A 7 4.75 -7.30 3.21
C GLY A 7 5.05 -6.67 1.84
N LYS A 8 4.08 -6.73 0.93
CA LYS A 8 4.18 -6.06 -0.38
C LYS A 8 4.21 -4.54 -0.24
N MET A 9 3.33 -3.95 0.57
CA MET A 9 3.34 -2.50 0.83
C MET A 9 4.68 -2.03 1.40
N MET A 10 5.28 -2.84 2.28
CA MET A 10 6.60 -2.57 2.85
C MET A 10 7.71 -2.65 1.79
N GLU A 11 7.68 -3.66 0.92
CA GLU A 11 8.69 -3.82 -0.12
C GLU A 11 8.56 -2.79 -1.26
N GLU A 12 7.35 -2.34 -1.56
CA GLU A 12 7.11 -1.27 -2.55
C GLU A 12 7.44 0.12 -2.02
N GLY A 13 7.54 0.31 -0.71
CA GLY A 13 7.83 1.61 -0.09
C GLY A 13 6.60 2.52 0.01
N ILE A 14 5.43 1.94 0.26
CA ILE A 14 4.19 2.70 0.45
C ILE A 14 4.32 3.62 1.68
N PRO A 15 3.84 4.88 1.61
CA PRO A 15 3.98 5.86 2.68
C PRO A 15 3.76 5.30 4.09
N VAL A 16 4.65 5.67 5.00
CA VAL A 16 4.73 5.14 6.38
C VAL A 16 3.38 5.16 7.09
N HIS A 17 2.64 6.27 6.99
CA HIS A 17 1.34 6.41 7.65
C HIS A 17 0.32 5.36 7.21
N LEU A 18 0.27 5.05 5.91
CA LEU A 18 -0.64 4.04 5.36
C LEU A 18 -0.20 2.63 5.77
N THR A 19 1.10 2.35 5.70
CA THR A 19 1.68 1.04 6.06
C THR A 19 1.48 0.73 7.55
N VAL A 20 1.73 1.70 8.44
CA VAL A 20 1.49 1.55 9.88
C VAL A 20 0.00 1.41 10.20
N SER A 21 -0.85 2.21 9.55
CA SER A 21 -2.30 2.11 9.73
C SER A 21 -2.83 0.73 9.31
N PHE A 22 -2.32 0.17 8.20
CA PHE A 22 -2.69 -1.16 7.75
C PHE A 22 -2.16 -2.27 8.66
N ALA A 23 -0.94 -2.14 9.19
CA ALA A 23 -0.45 -3.06 10.21
C ALA A 23 -1.31 -3.03 11.49
N GLY A 24 -1.71 -1.83 11.93
CA GLY A 24 -2.68 -1.63 13.01
C GLY A 24 -4.02 -2.28 12.73
N PHE A 25 -4.53 -2.15 11.50
CA PHE A 25 -5.75 -2.81 11.04
C PHE A 25 -5.68 -4.34 11.17
N ILE A 26 -4.57 -4.95 10.74
CA ILE A 26 -4.38 -6.41 10.88
C ILE A 26 -4.28 -6.81 12.35
N ALA A 27 -3.59 -6.02 13.18
CA ALA A 27 -3.47 -6.27 14.61
C ALA A 27 -4.84 -6.20 15.30
N MET A 28 -5.70 -5.24 14.94
CA MET A 28 -7.07 -5.11 15.44
C MET A 28 -7.94 -6.30 15.04
N ASN A 29 -7.82 -6.77 13.78
CA ASN A 29 -8.52 -7.98 13.32
C ASN A 29 -8.16 -9.20 14.19
N SER A 30 -6.87 -9.40 14.43
CA SER A 30 -6.41 -10.51 15.26
C SER A 30 -6.78 -10.36 16.74
N ILE A 31 -6.73 -9.15 17.31
CA ILE A 31 -7.19 -8.88 18.69
C ILE A 31 -8.70 -9.14 18.81
N SER A 32 -9.48 -8.75 17.81
CA SER A 32 -10.92 -9.02 17.74
C SER A 32 -11.21 -10.52 17.88
N SER A 33 -10.47 -11.37 17.16
CA SER A 33 -10.57 -12.83 17.30
C SER A 33 -10.16 -13.31 18.72
N ALA A 34 -9.11 -12.73 19.31
CA ALA A 34 -8.71 -13.06 20.69
C ALA A 34 -9.80 -12.70 21.72
N VAL A 35 -10.43 -11.53 21.57
CA VAL A 35 -11.54 -11.08 22.43
C VAL A 35 -12.75 -11.99 22.27
N SER A 36 -13.08 -12.41 21.04
CA SER A 36 -14.14 -13.39 20.77
C SER A 36 -13.96 -14.68 21.58
N ILE A 37 -12.74 -15.23 21.57
CA ILE A 37 -12.38 -16.47 22.29
C ILE A 37 -12.48 -16.29 23.82
N ILE A 38 -12.06 -15.15 24.36
CA ILE A 38 -12.05 -14.90 25.82
C ILE A 38 -13.44 -14.59 26.35
N SER A 39 -14.19 -13.77 25.63
CA SER A 39 -15.44 -13.16 26.10
C SER A 39 -16.57 -14.18 26.23
N SER A 40 -16.54 -15.31 25.48
CA SER A 40 -17.54 -16.39 25.43
C SER A 40 -19.02 -15.94 25.27
N LYS A 41 -19.26 -14.64 25.07
CA LYS A 41 -20.57 -13.97 25.04
C LYS A 41 -20.99 -13.58 23.63
N HIS A 42 -20.10 -13.69 22.65
CA HIS A 42 -20.42 -13.32 21.28
C HIS A 42 -21.21 -14.44 20.60
N SER A 43 -22.33 -14.06 19.97
CA SER A 43 -23.06 -14.95 19.06
C SER A 43 -22.18 -15.26 17.84
N ALA A 44 -22.27 -16.48 17.31
CA ALA A 44 -21.57 -16.89 16.10
C ALA A 44 -21.82 -15.94 14.91
N LEU A 45 -23.01 -15.30 14.86
CA LEU A 45 -23.31 -14.27 13.86
C LEU A 45 -22.42 -13.03 14.01
N ALA A 46 -22.23 -12.56 15.25
CA ALA A 46 -21.44 -11.36 15.53
C ALA A 46 -19.97 -11.57 15.17
N GLU A 47 -19.43 -12.78 15.43
CA GLU A 47 -18.06 -13.15 15.05
C GLU A 47 -17.88 -13.14 13.52
N VAL A 48 -18.75 -13.84 12.78
CA VAL A 48 -18.65 -13.90 11.31
C VAL A 48 -18.88 -12.52 10.67
N LEU A 49 -19.76 -11.70 11.24
CA LEU A 49 -19.99 -10.33 10.78
C LEU A 49 -18.75 -9.45 10.99
N LEU A 50 -18.11 -9.55 12.15
CA LEU A 50 -16.91 -8.78 12.47
C LEU A 50 -15.73 -9.17 11.57
N ASP A 51 -15.51 -10.47 11.35
CA ASP A 51 -14.52 -10.97 10.39
C ASP A 51 -14.79 -10.47 8.96
N SER A 52 -16.06 -10.46 8.55
CA SER A 52 -16.47 -9.97 7.23
C SER A 52 -16.21 -8.47 7.06
N LEU A 53 -16.34 -7.67 8.13
CA LEU A 53 -16.03 -6.24 8.11
C LEU A 53 -14.52 -6.00 7.93
N PHE A 54 -13.66 -6.79 8.57
CA PHE A 54 -12.22 -6.69 8.36
C PHE A 54 -11.81 -7.10 6.94
N ASP A 55 -12.45 -8.13 6.37
CA ASP A 55 -12.20 -8.50 4.97
C ASP A 55 -12.69 -7.44 3.98
N LEU A 56 -13.85 -6.82 4.24
CA LEU A 56 -14.34 -5.68 3.47
C LEU A 56 -13.36 -4.50 3.55
N GLY A 57 -12.87 -4.19 4.74
CA GLY A 57 -11.89 -3.12 4.96
C GLY A 57 -10.60 -3.35 4.18
N ALA A 58 -10.01 -4.54 4.28
CA ALA A 58 -8.78 -4.87 3.55
C ALA A 58 -8.97 -4.89 2.02
N THR A 59 -10.14 -5.32 1.54
CA THR A 59 -10.36 -5.55 0.10
C THR A 59 -10.86 -4.29 -0.62
N VAL A 60 -11.69 -3.49 0.04
CA VAL A 60 -12.38 -2.33 -0.56
C VAL A 60 -11.87 -1.01 0.02
N LEU A 61 -11.81 -0.89 1.35
CA LEU A 61 -11.45 0.37 1.98
C LEU A 61 -9.98 0.74 1.76
N LEU A 62 -9.05 -0.21 1.85
CA LEU A 62 -7.62 0.05 1.63
C LEU A 62 -7.34 0.65 0.22
N PRO A 63 -7.84 0.08 -0.89
CA PRO A 63 -7.71 0.71 -2.21
C PRO A 63 -8.30 2.12 -2.28
N ILE A 64 -9.46 2.36 -1.68
CA ILE A 64 -10.09 3.69 -1.65
C ILE A 64 -9.21 4.68 -0.90
N LEU A 65 -8.65 4.29 0.26
CA LEU A 65 -7.76 5.14 1.05
C LEU A 65 -6.46 5.45 0.31
N LEU A 66 -5.89 4.48 -0.42
CA LEU A 66 -4.73 4.71 -1.27
C LEU A 66 -5.03 5.69 -2.41
N LEU A 67 -6.19 5.58 -3.05
CA LEU A 67 -6.62 6.53 -4.08
C LEU A 67 -6.87 7.93 -3.51
N ALA A 68 -7.49 8.03 -2.34
CA ALA A 68 -7.70 9.28 -1.64
C ALA A 68 -6.37 9.94 -1.26
N TYR A 69 -5.41 9.16 -0.75
CA TYR A 69 -4.06 9.63 -0.46
C TYR A 69 -3.36 10.17 -1.72
N CYS A 70 -3.42 9.42 -2.83
CA CYS A 70 -2.87 9.85 -4.11
C CYS A 70 -3.50 11.17 -4.57
N SER A 71 -4.82 11.31 -4.45
CA SER A 71 -5.54 12.53 -4.84
C SER A 71 -5.24 13.73 -3.96
N TYR A 72 -4.91 13.52 -2.68
CA TYR A 72 -4.61 14.60 -1.74
C TYR A 72 -3.14 15.04 -1.81
N THR A 73 -2.24 14.11 -2.11
CA THR A 73 -0.79 14.34 -2.10
C THR A 73 -0.26 14.87 -3.42
N PHE A 74 -0.88 14.49 -4.54
CA PHE A 74 -0.46 14.93 -5.86
C PHE A 74 -1.06 16.29 -6.17
N ASP A 75 -0.23 17.33 -6.12
CA ASP A 75 -0.62 18.67 -6.56
C ASP A 75 -0.04 18.97 -7.94
N TYR A 76 -0.87 19.56 -8.79
CA TYR A 76 -0.47 19.98 -10.12
C TYR A 76 -0.93 21.42 -10.30
N ASP A 77 0.02 22.34 -10.44
CA ASP A 77 -0.30 23.74 -10.68
C ASP A 77 -0.84 23.91 -12.10
N HIS A 78 -2.17 23.87 -12.20
CA HIS A 78 -2.89 23.99 -13.46
C HIS A 78 -2.74 25.39 -14.06
N ASP A 79 -2.61 26.44 -13.23
CA ASP A 79 -2.51 27.83 -13.68
C ASP A 79 -1.14 28.08 -14.32
N THR A 80 -0.07 27.68 -13.64
CA THR A 80 1.29 27.74 -14.20
C THR A 80 1.40 26.90 -15.46
N PHE A 81 0.84 25.68 -15.45
CA PHE A 81 0.88 24.83 -16.63
C PHE A 81 0.09 25.38 -17.81
N HIS A 82 -1.04 26.05 -17.56
CA HIS A 82 -1.84 26.68 -18.63
C HIS A 82 -1.07 27.80 -19.34
N ILE A 83 -0.17 28.50 -18.64
CA ILE A 83 0.76 29.45 -19.26
C ILE A 83 1.73 28.72 -20.20
N TYR A 84 2.35 27.63 -19.74
CA TYR A 84 3.26 26.83 -20.57
C TYR A 84 2.56 26.19 -21.78
N MET A 85 1.29 25.79 -21.66
CA MET A 85 0.51 25.27 -22.79
C MET A 85 0.42 26.25 -23.96
N LYS A 86 0.34 27.56 -23.70
CA LYS A 86 0.34 28.58 -24.76
C LYS A 86 1.66 28.65 -25.53
N LEU A 87 2.76 28.24 -24.91
CA LEU A 87 4.11 28.25 -25.48
C LEU A 87 4.49 26.91 -26.13
N MET A 88 3.76 25.85 -25.82
CA MET A 88 4.10 24.50 -26.26
C MET A 88 3.61 24.22 -27.69
N PRO A 89 4.38 23.48 -28.51
CA PRO A 89 3.92 22.95 -29.79
C PRO A 89 2.67 22.10 -29.63
N VAL A 90 1.76 22.19 -30.59
CA VAL A 90 0.54 21.37 -30.65
C VAL A 90 0.90 19.88 -30.55
N GLY A 91 0.17 19.13 -29.73
CA GLY A 91 0.39 17.70 -29.52
C GLY A 91 1.51 17.33 -28.56
N SER A 92 2.14 18.30 -27.87
CA SER A 92 3.23 18.01 -26.93
C SER A 92 2.85 17.89 -25.46
N PHE A 93 1.56 18.06 -25.15
CA PHE A 93 1.00 17.95 -23.80
C PHE A 93 1.39 16.62 -23.13
N GLU A 94 1.09 15.48 -23.77
CA GLU A 94 1.21 14.15 -23.17
C GLU A 94 2.65 13.82 -22.74
N ARG A 95 3.64 14.30 -23.49
CA ARG A 95 5.07 14.07 -23.19
C ARG A 95 5.64 15.05 -22.17
N ARG A 96 5.13 16.29 -22.12
CA ARG A 96 5.76 17.35 -21.30
C ARG A 96 5.04 17.64 -20.00
N ALA A 97 3.76 17.30 -19.84
CA ALA A 97 3.01 17.59 -18.60
C ALA A 97 3.72 17.02 -17.34
N ARG A 98 4.30 15.82 -17.44
CA ARG A 98 5.06 15.20 -16.34
C ARG A 98 6.30 16.00 -15.93
N MET A 99 6.90 16.74 -16.86
CA MET A 99 8.05 17.61 -16.57
C MET A 99 7.66 18.89 -15.82
N PHE A 100 6.38 19.12 -15.54
CA PHE A 100 5.91 20.29 -14.78
C PHE A 100 5.40 19.96 -13.38
N ALA A 101 4.98 18.71 -13.10
CA ALA A 101 4.60 18.30 -11.75
C ALA A 101 5.82 18.06 -10.84
N ASN A 102 5.65 18.06 -9.53
CA ASN A 102 6.72 17.72 -8.59
C ASN A 102 7.15 16.24 -8.79
N PRO A 103 8.43 15.96 -9.11
CA PRO A 103 8.88 14.59 -9.38
C PRO A 103 8.76 13.66 -8.16
N THR A 104 8.95 14.19 -6.95
CA THR A 104 8.75 13.44 -5.70
C THR A 104 7.30 12.97 -5.56
N GLU A 105 6.34 13.85 -5.82
CA GLU A 105 4.91 13.53 -5.75
C GLU A 105 4.48 12.58 -6.86
N ILE A 106 5.03 12.74 -8.08
CA ILE A 106 4.80 11.79 -9.18
C ILE A 106 5.24 10.38 -8.75
N GLU A 107 6.43 10.23 -8.15
CA GLU A 107 6.92 8.91 -7.76
C GLU A 107 6.12 8.30 -6.62
N LEU A 108 5.75 9.10 -5.61
CA LEU A 108 4.84 8.64 -4.54
C LEU A 108 3.48 8.20 -5.10
N PHE A 109 2.93 8.95 -6.05
CA PHE A 109 1.71 8.58 -6.77
C PHE A 109 1.91 7.27 -7.56
N ARG A 110 3.01 7.16 -8.32
CA ARG A 110 3.30 6.01 -9.20
C ARG A 110 3.47 4.71 -8.42
N VAL A 111 4.13 4.77 -7.28
CA VAL A 111 4.31 3.64 -6.36
C VAL A 111 2.97 3.26 -5.72
N SER A 112 2.28 4.24 -5.13
CA SER A 112 1.00 4.00 -4.43
C SER A 112 -0.09 3.51 -5.36
N PHE A 113 -0.31 4.19 -6.49
CA PHE A 113 -1.24 3.76 -7.53
C PHE A 113 -0.79 2.46 -8.21
N GLY A 114 0.52 2.27 -8.36
CA GLY A 114 1.12 1.05 -8.88
C GLY A 114 0.78 -0.19 -8.06
N SER A 115 0.77 -0.06 -6.73
CA SER A 115 0.38 -1.14 -5.80
C SER A 115 -1.06 -1.60 -6.01
N LEU A 116 -1.94 -0.70 -6.47
CA LEU A 116 -3.35 -0.97 -6.77
C LEU A 116 -3.55 -1.72 -8.09
N ARG A 117 -2.54 -1.75 -8.96
CA ARG A 117 -2.59 -2.49 -10.22
C ARG A 117 -2.21 -3.95 -10.00
N ILE A 118 -2.80 -4.82 -10.82
CA ILE A 118 -2.37 -6.22 -10.92
C ILE A 118 -1.19 -6.26 -11.87
N ARG A 119 0.01 -6.49 -11.33
CA ARG A 119 1.26 -6.54 -12.11
C ARG A 119 1.80 -7.95 -12.27
N SER A 120 1.36 -8.89 -11.42
CA SER A 120 1.90 -10.24 -11.36
C SER A 120 0.79 -11.27 -11.10
N ALA A 121 1.05 -12.53 -11.46
CA ALA A 121 0.18 -13.66 -11.14
C ALA A 121 -0.15 -13.78 -9.64
N PRO A 122 0.80 -13.67 -8.68
CA PRO A 122 0.47 -13.71 -7.26
C PRO A 122 -0.43 -12.53 -6.83
N ASP A 123 -0.28 -11.34 -7.43
CA ASP A 123 -1.20 -10.23 -7.15
C ASP A 123 -2.63 -10.53 -7.58
N LEU A 124 -2.78 -11.14 -8.76
CA LEU A 124 -4.07 -11.55 -9.28
C LEU A 124 -4.73 -12.58 -8.35
N LEU A 125 -3.99 -13.64 -8.01
CA LEU A 125 -4.48 -14.69 -7.10
C LEU A 125 -4.83 -14.14 -5.73
N LEU A 126 -4.02 -13.21 -5.21
CA LEU A 126 -4.26 -12.60 -3.92
C LEU A 126 -5.55 -11.77 -3.92
N ARG A 127 -5.77 -10.96 -4.95
CA ARG A 127 -7.00 -10.14 -5.06
C ARG A 127 -8.24 -10.99 -5.28
N ILE A 128 -8.16 -11.99 -6.17
CA ILE A 128 -9.27 -12.93 -6.37
C ILE A 128 -9.57 -13.66 -5.06
N GLY A 129 -8.54 -14.18 -4.39
CA GLY A 129 -8.69 -14.89 -3.11
C GLY A 129 -9.30 -14.04 -2.01
N MET A 130 -8.90 -12.77 -1.88
CA MET A 130 -9.49 -11.83 -0.92
C MET A 130 -10.96 -11.53 -1.24
N ASN A 131 -11.28 -11.27 -2.51
CA ASN A 131 -12.66 -10.99 -2.93
C ASN A 131 -13.58 -12.22 -2.78
N LEU A 132 -13.10 -13.42 -3.13
CA LEU A 132 -13.84 -14.67 -2.95
C LEU A 132 -14.03 -14.98 -1.47
N GLY A 133 -12.99 -14.79 -0.64
CA GLY A 133 -13.07 -14.95 0.81
C GLY A 133 -14.11 -14.04 1.45
N PHE A 134 -14.10 -12.75 1.07
CA PHE A 134 -15.11 -11.79 1.48
C PHE A 134 -16.51 -12.20 1.02
N SER A 135 -16.68 -12.53 -0.27
CA SER A 135 -17.99 -12.91 -0.84
C SER A 135 -18.58 -14.14 -0.15
N TYR A 136 -17.75 -15.14 0.14
CA TYR A 136 -18.15 -16.36 0.84
C TYR A 136 -18.62 -16.06 2.27
N ARG A 137 -17.83 -15.28 3.03
CA ARG A 137 -18.16 -14.92 4.41
C ARG A 137 -19.41 -14.04 4.47
N PHE A 138 -19.53 -13.08 3.56
CA PHE A 138 -20.71 -12.21 3.46
C PHE A 138 -21.98 -12.99 3.12
N LYS A 139 -21.92 -13.90 2.14
CA LYS A 139 -23.04 -14.81 1.83
C LYS A 139 -23.48 -15.59 3.07
N ARG A 140 -22.52 -16.13 3.82
CA ARG A 140 -22.81 -16.84 5.06
C ARG A 140 -23.50 -15.99 6.12
N VAL A 141 -23.14 -14.70 6.24
CA VAL A 141 -23.86 -13.77 7.14
C VAL A 141 -25.30 -13.59 6.69
N VAL A 142 -25.51 -13.37 5.39
CA VAL A 142 -26.85 -13.19 4.80
C VAL A 142 -27.71 -14.43 5.00
N ASP A 143 -27.18 -15.63 4.73
CA ASP A 143 -27.90 -16.90 4.90
C ASP A 143 -28.37 -17.08 6.35
N VAL A 144 -27.51 -16.77 7.34
CA VAL A 144 -27.87 -16.86 8.76
C VAL A 144 -28.92 -15.81 9.13
N LEU A 145 -28.82 -14.58 8.61
CA LEU A 145 -29.82 -13.52 8.85
C LEU A 145 -31.20 -13.91 8.28
N ILE A 146 -31.24 -14.52 7.09
CA ILE A 146 -32.48 -15.03 6.47
C ILE A 146 -33.08 -16.14 7.34
N GLN A 147 -32.26 -17.08 7.80
CA GLN A 147 -32.73 -18.18 8.65
C GLN A 147 -33.34 -17.65 9.96
N MET A 148 -32.65 -16.72 10.64
CA MET A 148 -33.15 -16.08 11.85
C MET A 148 -34.46 -15.31 11.63
N GLN A 149 -34.61 -14.64 10.49
CA GLN A 149 -35.87 -13.95 10.14
C GLN A 149 -37.00 -14.95 9.88
N THR A 150 -36.70 -16.04 9.18
CA THR A 150 -37.68 -17.10 8.87
C THR A 150 -38.17 -17.79 10.14
N ASP A 151 -37.26 -18.10 11.07
CA ASP A 151 -37.60 -18.70 12.36
C ASP A 151 -38.50 -17.76 13.19
N LYS A 152 -38.19 -16.46 13.21
CA LYS A 152 -39.05 -15.46 13.89
C LYS A 152 -40.46 -15.37 13.29
N MET A 153 -40.59 -15.44 11.96
CA MET A 153 -41.89 -15.42 11.30
C MET A 153 -42.70 -16.70 11.57
N LEU A 154 -42.03 -17.85 11.64
CA LEU A 154 -42.65 -19.13 11.98
C LEU A 154 -43.17 -19.14 13.43
N GLU A 155 -42.37 -18.64 14.37
CA GLU A 155 -42.75 -18.51 15.78
C GLU A 155 -43.92 -17.54 15.98
N GLN A 156 -43.95 -16.42 15.24
CA GLN A 156 -45.12 -15.51 15.24
C GLN A 156 -46.39 -16.18 14.70
N HIS A 157 -46.27 -17.09 13.73
CA HIS A 157 -47.42 -17.84 13.20
C HIS A 157 -47.93 -18.92 14.18
N LYS A 158 -47.05 -19.53 14.98
CA LYS A 158 -47.44 -20.52 16.01
C LYS A 158 -48.07 -19.88 17.25
N HIS A 159 -47.67 -18.66 17.61
CA HIS A 159 -48.17 -17.96 18.80
C HIS A 159 -48.60 -16.52 18.46
N PRO A 160 -49.87 -16.30 18.06
CA PRO A 160 -50.38 -14.95 17.79
C PRO A 160 -50.54 -14.19 19.12
N LYS A 161 -49.55 -13.37 19.47
CA LYS A 161 -49.69 -12.39 20.56
C LYS A 161 -50.21 -11.06 20.00
N PRO A 162 -51.07 -10.33 20.75
CA PRO A 162 -51.70 -9.12 20.27
C PRO A 162 -50.67 -8.01 20.04
N VAL A 163 -50.82 -7.34 18.90
CA VAL A 163 -49.92 -6.30 18.38
C VAL A 163 -49.90 -5.09 19.30
N VAL A 164 -48.74 -4.80 19.91
CA VAL A 164 -48.40 -3.46 20.38
C VAL A 164 -47.24 -2.97 19.51
N LYS A 165 -47.53 -2.00 18.63
CA LYS A 165 -46.53 -1.22 17.88
C LYS A 165 -45.66 -0.47 18.88
N ILE A 166 -44.34 -0.43 18.68
CA ILE A 166 -43.48 0.77 18.78
C ILE A 166 -42.06 0.43 18.31
N SER A 167 -41.65 1.17 17.27
CA SER A 167 -40.31 1.68 16.92
C SER A 167 -39.11 0.74 16.71
N SER A 168 -38.71 0.68 15.44
CA SER A 168 -37.34 0.64 14.91
C SER A 168 -36.22 0.82 15.94
N THR A 169 -35.60 -0.30 16.36
CA THR A 169 -34.22 -0.32 16.84
C THR A 169 -33.57 -1.60 16.29
N VAL A 170 -32.78 -1.47 15.23
CA VAL A 170 -32.10 -2.59 14.54
C VAL A 170 -30.92 -3.18 15.36
N LEU A 171 -30.80 -2.85 16.65
CA LEU A 171 -29.58 -3.15 17.42
C LEU A 171 -29.83 -3.54 18.89
N ALA A 172 -30.85 -4.35 19.13
CA ALA A 172 -30.99 -5.07 20.39
C ALA A 172 -31.21 -6.57 20.10
N LEU A 173 -30.10 -7.29 19.88
CA LEU A 173 -30.09 -8.76 19.86
C LEU A 173 -30.15 -9.26 21.32
N SER A 174 -31.34 -9.18 21.91
CA SER A 174 -31.68 -9.87 23.15
C SER A 174 -32.06 -11.32 22.84
N GLY A 175 -31.28 -12.24 23.40
CA GLY A 175 -31.75 -13.48 24.03
C GLY A 175 -32.36 -14.57 23.14
N ASP A 176 -31.77 -15.76 23.27
CA ASP A 176 -32.45 -17.05 23.15
C ASP A 176 -32.66 -17.65 21.75
N ALA A 177 -31.54 -18.00 21.13
CA ALA A 177 -31.38 -19.26 20.38
C ALA A 177 -29.88 -19.48 20.11
N VAL A 178 -29.09 -19.75 21.16
CA VAL A 178 -27.64 -19.89 21.02
C VAL A 178 -27.29 -21.32 20.67
N ALA A 179 -26.95 -21.57 19.41
CA ALA A 179 -26.11 -22.70 19.04
C ALA A 179 -24.78 -22.56 19.81
N TYR A 180 -24.60 -23.37 20.86
CA TYR A 180 -23.46 -23.28 21.75
C TYR A 180 -22.18 -23.64 20.97
N GLN A 181 -21.35 -22.64 20.68
CA GLN A 181 -20.06 -22.84 20.03
C GLN A 181 -19.16 -23.66 20.97
N LYS A 182 -18.53 -24.71 20.44
CA LYS A 182 -17.63 -25.56 21.22
C LYS A 182 -16.53 -24.69 21.83
N SER A 183 -16.39 -24.71 23.16
CA SER A 183 -15.44 -23.85 23.87
C SER A 183 -14.03 -24.08 23.33
N VAL A 184 -13.46 -23.05 22.72
CA VAL A 184 -12.07 -23.04 22.27
C VAL A 184 -11.18 -22.83 23.50
N PRO A 185 -10.04 -23.54 23.64
CA PRO A 185 -9.14 -23.34 24.77
C PRO A 185 -8.59 -21.91 24.77
N ARG A 186 -8.63 -21.26 25.94
CA ARG A 186 -8.20 -19.86 26.11
C ARG A 186 -6.73 -19.61 25.74
N SER A 187 -5.90 -20.65 25.73
CA SER A 187 -4.51 -20.58 25.26
C SER A 187 -4.39 -20.17 23.80
N ILE A 188 -5.39 -20.45 22.96
CA ILE A 188 -5.38 -20.04 21.55
C ILE A 188 -5.49 -18.51 21.41
N ALA A 189 -6.18 -17.83 22.33
CA ALA A 189 -6.25 -16.37 22.32
C ALA A 189 -4.87 -15.71 22.51
N LEU A 190 -3.94 -16.38 23.21
CA LEU A 190 -2.56 -15.90 23.36
C LEU A 190 -1.82 -15.88 22.02
N LEU A 191 -2.10 -16.82 21.11
CA LEU A 191 -1.48 -16.85 19.78
C LEU A 191 -1.91 -15.64 18.95
N PHE A 192 -3.20 -15.28 18.97
CA PHE A 192 -3.72 -14.09 18.30
C PHE A 192 -3.14 -12.80 18.90
N ALA A 193 -3.08 -12.71 20.23
CA ALA A 193 -2.46 -11.55 20.89
C ALA A 193 -0.96 -11.43 20.56
N ALA A 194 -0.22 -12.55 20.61
CA ALA A 194 1.20 -12.59 20.25
C ALA A 194 1.42 -12.23 18.78
N PHE A 195 0.58 -12.70 17.87
CA PHE A 195 0.62 -12.33 16.45
C PHE A 195 0.38 -10.83 16.25
N SER A 196 -0.60 -10.24 16.92
CA SER A 196 -0.88 -8.80 16.84
C SER A 196 0.30 -7.96 17.32
N LEU A 197 0.95 -8.35 18.42
CA LEU A 197 2.17 -7.67 18.88
C LEU A 197 3.34 -7.88 17.92
N GLY A 198 3.50 -9.10 17.41
CA GLY A 198 4.54 -9.47 16.46
C GLY A 198 4.46 -8.66 15.17
N ILE A 199 3.27 -8.50 14.58
CA ILE A 199 3.13 -7.77 13.32
C ILE A 199 3.47 -6.28 13.48
N LEU A 200 3.01 -5.67 14.58
CA LEU A 200 3.33 -4.27 14.89
C LEU A 200 4.83 -4.09 15.14
N PHE A 201 5.43 -5.01 15.89
CA PHE A 201 6.86 -4.98 16.19
C PHE A 201 7.70 -5.11 14.91
N VAL A 202 7.42 -6.10 14.06
CA VAL A 202 8.14 -6.34 12.81
C VAL A 202 8.01 -5.14 11.88
N THR A 203 6.80 -4.62 11.67
CA THR A 203 6.58 -3.44 10.82
C THR A 203 7.31 -2.22 11.35
N HIS A 204 7.20 -1.93 12.65
CA HIS A 204 7.90 -0.81 13.26
C HIS A 204 9.43 -0.95 13.14
N LYS A 205 9.98 -2.15 13.42
CA LYS A 205 11.42 -2.41 13.30
C LYS A 205 11.92 -2.32 11.87
N ALA A 206 11.18 -2.83 10.90
CA ALA A 206 11.55 -2.70 9.49
C ALA A 206 11.58 -1.22 9.05
N ILE A 207 10.54 -0.45 9.37
CA ILE A 207 10.44 0.96 8.99
C ILE A 207 11.56 1.78 9.64
N THR A 208 11.72 1.66 10.96
CA THR A 208 12.73 2.43 11.70
C THR A 208 14.15 2.07 11.24
N THR A 209 14.44 0.79 11.03
CA THR A 209 15.75 0.35 10.52
C THR A 209 16.04 0.94 9.14
N SER A 210 15.13 0.78 8.18
CA SER A 210 15.34 1.30 6.82
C SER A 210 15.42 2.83 6.78
N GLN A 211 14.61 3.53 7.59
CA GLN A 211 14.70 4.99 7.72
C GLN A 211 16.05 5.44 8.25
N THR A 212 16.62 4.75 9.24
CA THR A 212 17.94 5.13 9.77
C THR A 212 19.06 4.96 8.74
N ILE A 213 19.00 3.92 7.92
CA ILE A 213 19.97 3.65 6.85
C ILE A 213 19.83 4.67 5.72
N CYS A 214 18.61 5.03 5.33
CA CYS A 214 18.35 5.93 4.20
C CYS A 214 18.35 7.43 4.58
N ARG A 215 18.31 7.78 5.87
CA ARG A 215 18.31 9.17 6.35
C ARG A 215 19.43 10.06 5.78
N PRO A 216 20.67 9.57 5.54
CA PRO A 216 21.73 10.37 4.92
C PRO A 216 21.48 10.73 3.45
N HIS A 217 20.50 10.11 2.79
CA HIS A 217 20.24 10.25 1.36
C HIS A 217 18.81 10.77 1.09
N PRO A 218 18.56 12.08 1.27
CA PRO A 218 17.23 12.67 1.07
C PRO A 218 16.72 12.57 -0.38
N GLU A 219 17.61 12.32 -1.34
CA GLU A 219 17.29 12.14 -2.76
C GLU A 219 16.60 10.80 -3.04
N CYS A 220 16.70 9.85 -2.10
CA CYS A 220 15.93 8.62 -2.14
C CYS A 220 14.52 8.86 -1.58
N VAL A 221 13.60 9.25 -2.46
CA VAL A 221 12.22 9.59 -2.10
C VAL A 221 11.41 8.37 -1.67
N VAL A 222 11.67 7.21 -2.30
CA VAL A 222 10.98 5.95 -1.98
C VAL A 222 12.02 4.85 -1.77
N PHE A 223 11.86 4.09 -0.69
CA PHE A 223 12.72 2.96 -0.34
C PHE A 223 11.90 1.83 0.29
N ALA A 224 12.40 0.59 0.20
CA ALA A 224 11.75 -0.58 0.78
C ALA A 224 11.98 -0.66 2.30
N TYR A 225 10.97 -1.07 3.06
CA TYR A 225 11.07 -1.30 4.50
C TYR A 225 11.47 -2.75 4.79
N ARG A 226 12.69 -2.94 5.28
CA ARG A 226 13.31 -4.26 5.49
C ARG A 226 13.92 -4.34 6.88
N TRP A 227 13.65 -5.45 7.58
CA TRP A 227 14.21 -5.71 8.91
C TRP A 227 15.43 -6.63 8.84
N TYR A 228 16.49 -6.14 8.18
CA TYR A 228 17.82 -6.72 8.25
C TYR A 228 18.86 -5.61 8.15
N TYR A 229 20.03 -5.81 8.77
CA TYR A 229 21.10 -4.83 8.74
C TYR A 229 21.77 -4.86 7.37
N SER A 230 21.76 -3.72 6.69
CA SER A 230 22.41 -3.49 5.39
C SER A 230 23.16 -2.18 5.49
N GLU A 231 24.38 -2.13 4.97
CA GLU A 231 25.12 -0.87 4.83
C GLU A 231 24.51 0.01 3.73
N PHE A 232 23.83 -0.60 2.76
CA PHE A 232 23.24 0.09 1.62
C PHE A 232 21.74 0.34 1.84
N CYS A 233 21.30 1.58 1.53
CA CYS A 233 19.89 1.96 1.52
C CYS A 233 19.15 1.22 0.39
N PRO A 234 18.07 0.48 0.66
CA PRO A 234 17.27 -0.21 -0.35
C PRO A 234 16.37 0.78 -1.12
N CYS A 235 17.00 1.69 -1.86
CA CYS A 235 16.32 2.74 -2.59
C CYS A 235 15.53 2.18 -3.77
N LYS A 236 14.29 2.67 -3.93
CA LYS A 236 13.37 2.30 -5.02
C LYS A 236 13.23 3.45 -6.02
N ALA A 237 13.14 4.69 -5.54
CA ALA A 237 13.05 5.88 -6.39
C ALA A 237 14.05 6.94 -5.96
N LEU A 238 15.01 7.21 -6.85
CA LEU A 238 15.98 8.29 -6.71
C LEU A 238 15.53 9.46 -7.56
N VAL A 239 15.31 10.60 -6.91
CA VAL A 239 14.92 11.85 -7.57
C VAL A 239 15.84 12.95 -7.07
N THR A 240 16.60 13.55 -7.98
CA THR A 240 17.43 14.72 -7.66
C THR A 240 17.45 15.72 -8.81
N GLY A 241 17.64 16.98 -8.44
CA GLY A 241 17.73 18.08 -9.38
C GLY A 241 16.59 19.06 -9.27
N ASN A 242 16.91 20.35 -9.39
CA ASN A 242 15.93 21.41 -9.48
C ASN A 242 15.79 21.89 -10.92
N ARG A 243 14.59 22.36 -11.26
CA ARG A 243 14.32 22.99 -12.56
C ARG A 243 14.81 24.43 -12.64
N ALA A 244 15.34 24.98 -11.54
CA ALA A 244 15.69 26.38 -11.46
C ALA A 244 16.88 26.73 -12.39
N PRO A 245 16.83 27.86 -13.11
CA PRO A 245 17.81 28.21 -14.15
C PRO A 245 19.22 28.55 -13.65
N TYR A 246 19.41 28.81 -12.36
CA TYR A 246 20.73 29.22 -11.83
C TYR A 246 21.71 28.06 -11.61
N GLU A 247 21.20 26.84 -11.40
CA GLU A 247 22.01 25.66 -11.05
C GLU A 247 22.75 25.04 -12.27
N TRP A 248 22.50 25.57 -13.47
CA TRP A 248 23.02 25.05 -14.75
C TRP A 248 24.50 25.41 -14.97
N THR A 249 24.99 26.43 -14.28
CA THR A 249 26.36 26.93 -14.44
C THR A 249 27.38 26.12 -13.66
N HIS A 250 26.97 25.45 -12.58
CA HIS A 250 27.83 24.62 -11.71
C HIS A 250 27.01 23.42 -11.18
N PRO A 251 26.71 22.42 -12.03
CA PRO A 251 25.92 21.27 -11.60
C PRO A 251 26.69 20.45 -10.55
N ILE A 252 25.96 20.00 -9.53
CA ILE A 252 26.51 19.11 -8.50
C ILE A 252 26.77 17.73 -9.12
N ASP A 253 27.96 17.17 -8.85
CA ASP A 253 28.31 15.81 -9.24
C ASP A 253 27.47 14.78 -8.48
N ALA A 254 26.70 14.00 -9.23
CA ALA A 254 25.82 12.95 -8.70
C ALA A 254 26.45 11.56 -8.76
N THR A 255 27.63 11.36 -9.34
CA THR A 255 28.22 10.03 -9.57
C THR A 255 28.33 9.20 -8.28
N ASN A 256 28.91 9.76 -7.21
CA ASN A 256 29.08 9.04 -5.94
C ASN A 256 27.75 8.74 -5.25
N MET A 257 26.78 9.66 -5.37
CA MET A 257 25.46 9.49 -4.79
C MET A 257 24.66 8.40 -5.51
N VAL A 258 24.63 8.44 -6.84
CA VAL A 258 23.98 7.41 -7.66
C VAL A 258 24.61 6.06 -7.37
N LYS A 259 25.95 5.98 -7.31
CA LYS A 259 26.69 4.76 -6.94
C LYS A 259 26.26 4.20 -5.58
N ALA A 260 26.17 5.04 -4.55
CA ALA A 260 25.77 4.61 -3.21
C ALA A 260 24.33 4.10 -3.16
N LEU A 261 23.41 4.75 -3.86
CA LEU A 261 21.98 4.40 -3.88
C LEU A 261 21.63 3.24 -4.82
N THR A 262 22.48 2.94 -5.81
CA THR A 262 22.32 1.77 -6.67
C THR A 262 23.01 0.51 -6.13
N ALA A 263 23.88 0.65 -5.12
CA ALA A 263 24.60 -0.49 -4.52
C ALA A 263 23.68 -1.59 -3.97
N ALA A 264 22.46 -1.24 -3.53
CA ALA A 264 21.48 -2.22 -3.07
C ALA A 264 20.80 -3.01 -4.22
N GLY A 265 20.93 -2.58 -5.48
CA GLY A 265 20.33 -3.22 -6.65
C GLY A 265 18.80 -3.13 -6.73
N THR A 266 18.16 -2.32 -5.89
CA THR A 266 16.69 -2.27 -5.75
C THR A 266 16.02 -1.19 -6.59
N LEU A 267 16.77 -0.35 -7.29
CA LEU A 267 16.26 0.86 -7.93
C LEU A 267 15.25 0.54 -9.06
N GLU A 268 14.11 1.24 -9.05
CA GLU A 268 13.05 1.15 -10.06
C GLU A 268 12.84 2.47 -10.83
N THR A 269 13.16 3.60 -10.19
CA THR A 269 13.13 4.94 -10.78
C THR A 269 14.46 5.65 -10.56
N LEU A 270 15.05 6.17 -11.63
CA LEU A 270 16.16 7.11 -11.58
C LEU A 270 15.77 8.37 -12.34
N GLN A 271 15.63 9.49 -11.63
CA GLN A 271 15.36 10.80 -12.21
C GLN A 271 16.44 11.81 -11.80
N LEU A 272 17.18 12.30 -12.77
CA LEU A 272 18.26 13.28 -12.62
C LEU A 272 17.96 14.48 -13.51
N ILE A 273 17.95 15.68 -12.93
CA ILE A 273 17.75 16.94 -13.66
C ILE A 273 18.88 17.90 -13.27
N ASN A 274 19.62 18.46 -14.23
CA ASN A 274 20.67 19.45 -13.97
C ASN A 274 21.73 18.97 -12.94
N ARG A 275 22.14 17.70 -13.06
CA ARG A 275 23.16 17.07 -12.20
C ARG A 275 24.26 16.50 -13.06
N GLN A 276 25.52 16.62 -12.64
CA GLN A 276 26.60 16.07 -13.43
C GLN A 276 26.66 14.55 -13.24
N LEU A 277 26.49 13.80 -14.33
CA LEU A 277 26.67 12.35 -14.39
C LEU A 277 27.31 11.99 -15.74
N THR A 278 28.63 12.05 -15.81
CA THR A 278 29.39 11.82 -17.05
C THR A 278 29.30 10.37 -17.53
N ARG A 279 29.28 9.41 -16.59
CA ARG A 279 29.17 7.97 -16.87
C ARG A 279 28.26 7.30 -15.87
N PHE A 280 27.59 6.24 -16.30
CA PHE A 280 26.81 5.38 -15.41
C PHE A 280 27.75 4.56 -14.51
N PRO A 281 27.50 4.51 -13.20
CA PRO A 281 28.25 3.63 -12.31
C PRO A 281 27.91 2.16 -12.59
N ASP A 282 28.89 1.28 -12.46
CA ASP A 282 28.73 -0.16 -12.73
C ASP A 282 27.67 -0.79 -11.82
N GLU A 283 27.50 -0.27 -10.60
CA GLU A 283 26.49 -0.70 -9.64
C GLU A 283 25.05 -0.54 -10.19
N LEU A 284 24.81 0.44 -11.07
CA LEU A 284 23.50 0.66 -11.69
C LEU A 284 23.09 -0.53 -12.59
N ARG A 285 24.06 -1.29 -13.12
CA ARG A 285 23.79 -2.51 -13.91
C ARG A 285 23.04 -3.58 -13.11
N SER A 286 23.23 -3.62 -11.78
CA SER A 286 22.55 -4.58 -10.90
C SER A 286 21.05 -4.30 -10.71
N CYS A 287 20.58 -3.10 -11.08
CA CYS A 287 19.19 -2.68 -10.94
C CYS A 287 18.33 -3.22 -12.10
N HIS A 288 18.13 -4.55 -12.14
CA HIS A 288 17.36 -5.22 -13.21
C HIS A 288 15.87 -4.84 -13.25
N ASN A 289 15.34 -4.26 -12.17
CA ASN A 289 13.95 -3.83 -12.06
C ASN A 289 13.74 -2.35 -12.40
N LEU A 290 14.73 -1.69 -13.01
CA LEU A 290 14.61 -0.30 -13.44
C LEU A 290 13.52 -0.16 -14.51
N LYS A 291 12.50 0.65 -14.21
CA LYS A 291 11.34 0.89 -15.08
C LYS A 291 11.33 2.30 -15.66
N TYR A 292 11.88 3.26 -14.94
CA TYR A 292 11.87 4.65 -15.33
C TYR A 292 13.26 5.24 -15.17
N LEU A 293 13.82 5.72 -16.27
CA LEU A 293 15.08 6.43 -16.31
C LEU A 293 14.82 7.77 -16.99
N SER A 294 15.11 8.88 -16.30
CA SER A 294 14.99 10.22 -16.88
C SER A 294 16.22 11.02 -16.50
N ILE A 295 17.00 11.40 -17.51
CA ILE A 295 18.25 12.11 -17.33
C ILE A 295 18.20 13.33 -18.22
N VAL A 296 17.97 14.49 -17.62
CA VAL A 296 17.81 15.75 -18.33
C VAL A 296 18.97 16.67 -17.96
N ASN A 297 19.72 17.10 -18.98
CA ASN A 297 20.85 18.01 -18.81
C ASN A 297 21.87 17.53 -17.76
N CYS A 298 22.40 16.31 -17.94
CA CYS A 298 23.33 15.70 -16.99
C CYS A 298 24.75 15.46 -17.51
N ALA A 299 25.11 16.06 -18.65
CA ALA A 299 26.42 15.92 -19.28
C ALA A 299 26.87 14.47 -19.52
N ILE A 300 25.91 13.56 -19.76
CA ILE A 300 26.20 12.19 -20.16
C ILE A 300 26.62 12.16 -21.63
N GLU A 301 27.78 11.58 -21.92
CA GLU A 301 28.32 11.52 -23.27
C GLU A 301 27.89 10.25 -24.00
N GLU A 302 27.95 9.11 -23.31
CA GLU A 302 27.67 7.79 -23.87
C GLU A 302 26.87 6.93 -22.90
N LEU A 303 25.90 6.18 -23.44
CA LEU A 303 25.23 5.12 -22.71
C LEU A 303 26.07 3.84 -22.74
N PRO A 304 26.25 3.15 -21.60
CA PRO A 304 27.05 1.94 -21.55
C PRO A 304 26.39 0.81 -22.36
N ILE A 305 27.20 -0.08 -22.93
CA ILE A 305 26.74 -1.21 -23.77
C ILE A 305 25.78 -2.13 -23.02
N TRP A 306 25.95 -2.25 -21.69
CA TRP A 306 25.08 -3.05 -20.83
C TRP A 306 23.72 -2.41 -20.56
N ALA A 307 23.45 -1.15 -20.95
CA ALA A 307 22.14 -0.52 -20.77
C ALA A 307 21.00 -1.29 -21.44
N LYS A 308 21.31 -2.10 -22.47
CA LYS A 308 20.38 -3.04 -23.12
C LYS A 308 19.86 -4.15 -22.22
N GLU A 309 20.50 -4.39 -21.07
CA GLU A 309 20.11 -5.42 -20.10
C GLU A 309 18.91 -4.98 -19.24
N PHE A 310 18.49 -3.71 -19.32
CA PHE A 310 17.29 -3.21 -18.65
C PHE A 310 15.99 -3.62 -19.36
N HIS A 311 15.63 -4.90 -19.24
CA HIS A 311 14.46 -5.49 -19.89
C HIS A 311 13.12 -4.95 -19.37
N ASN A 312 13.10 -4.35 -18.18
CA ASN A 312 11.89 -3.81 -17.55
C ASN A 312 11.71 -2.30 -17.78
N LEU A 313 12.58 -1.66 -18.58
CA LEU A 313 12.55 -0.23 -18.79
C LEU A 313 11.35 0.17 -19.65
N GLU A 314 10.46 1.00 -19.08
CA GLU A 314 9.25 1.50 -19.74
C GLU A 314 9.46 2.92 -20.31
N PHE A 315 10.41 3.67 -19.74
CA PHE A 315 10.70 5.06 -20.12
C PHE A 315 12.19 5.37 -19.99
N LEU A 316 12.73 6.06 -21.01
CA LEU A 316 14.08 6.61 -21.10
C LEU A 316 14.03 8.04 -21.65
#